data_AF-A0AAN4YUE8-F1
#
_entry.id   AF-A0AAN4YUE8-F1
#
_cell.length_a   1.000
_cell.length_b   1.000
_cell.length_c   1.000
_cell.angle_alpha   90.00
_cell.angle_beta   90.00
_cell.angle_gamma   90.00
#
_symmetry.space_group_name_H-M   'P 1'
#
loop_
_entity.id
_entity.type
_entity.pdbx_description
1 polymer ?
#
loop_
_entity_poly.entity_id
_entity_poly.type
_entity_poly.pdbx_seq_one_letter_code
_entity_poly.pdbx_strand_id
1 'polypeptide(L)'
;MDVYGAYKSHLDLLEDEERTVLELKGALEIPPQAVQDELIDAFFSWVAPVLPVVNQRVFLSMYKDPLNPPSLLLLQAIFLAGSRAVREKNHGKELSPGAHSSMVYLQRAKALYDAEFEKDHTTVVQALLLMSWYWQGTEGESVGLSKAGIS
;
A
#
# COMPACT_ATOMS: atom_id res chain seq x y z
N MET A 1 14.86 4.57 -7.00
CA MET A 1 15.46 3.79 -5.91
C MET A 1 15.45 2.34 -6.35
N ASP A 2 16.57 1.63 -6.21
CA ASP A 2 16.61 0.19 -6.50
C ASP A 2 16.17 -0.59 -5.26
N VAL A 3 15.08 -1.33 -5.40
CA VAL A 3 14.45 -2.13 -4.33
C VAL A 3 15.44 -3.18 -3.80
N TYR A 4 16.25 -3.75 -4.68
CA TYR A 4 17.20 -4.80 -4.31
C TYR A 4 18.28 -4.29 -3.37
N GLY A 5 18.72 -3.03 -3.52
CA GLY A 5 19.66 -2.40 -2.59
C GLY A 5 19.02 -2.05 -1.24
N ALA A 6 17.80 -1.51 -1.29
CA ALA A 6 17.05 -1.02 -0.14
C ALA A 6 16.62 -2.11 0.84
N TYR A 7 16.22 -3.27 0.33
CA TYR A 7 15.65 -4.38 1.11
C TYR A 7 16.50 -5.65 1.04
N LYS A 8 17.78 -5.52 0.66
CA LYS A 8 18.70 -6.64 0.42
C LYS A 8 18.69 -7.67 1.54
N SER A 9 18.78 -7.22 2.78
CA SER A 9 18.83 -8.09 3.96
C SER A 9 17.60 -8.99 4.09
N HIS A 10 16.42 -8.49 3.73
CA HIS A 10 15.18 -9.27 3.75
C HIS A 10 15.12 -10.21 2.54
N LEU A 11 15.52 -9.72 1.36
CA LEU A 11 15.52 -10.52 0.14
C LEU A 11 16.47 -11.72 0.23
N ASP A 12 17.66 -11.54 0.80
CA ASP A 12 18.68 -12.59 0.95
C ASP A 12 18.23 -13.72 1.90
N LEU A 13 17.19 -13.49 2.72
CA LEU A 13 16.64 -14.48 3.65
C LEU A 13 15.43 -15.24 3.10
N LEU A 14 14.88 -14.82 1.95
CA LEU A 14 13.74 -15.49 1.33
C LEU A 14 14.15 -16.81 0.68
N GLU A 15 13.28 -17.81 0.77
CA GLU A 15 13.40 -18.99 -0.07
C GLU A 15 13.14 -18.64 -1.55
N ASP A 16 13.75 -19.37 -2.47
CA ASP A 16 13.65 -19.09 -3.91
C ASP A 16 12.20 -19.11 -4.42
N GLU A 17 11.38 -19.99 -3.87
CA GLU A 17 9.94 -20.10 -4.20
C GLU A 17 9.17 -18.86 -3.72
N GLU A 18 9.39 -18.41 -2.49
CA GLU A 18 8.77 -17.21 -1.92
C GLU A 18 9.15 -15.96 -2.71
N ARG A 19 10.44 -15.83 -3.05
CA ARG A 19 10.94 -14.74 -3.89
C ARG A 19 10.23 -14.73 -5.25
N THR A 20 10.13 -15.88 -5.90
CA THR A 20 9.44 -16.02 -7.20
C THR A 20 7.98 -15.59 -7.10
N VAL A 21 7.28 -15.98 -6.03
CA VAL A 21 5.88 -15.59 -5.79
C VAL A 21 5.75 -14.08 -5.60
N LEU A 22 6.67 -13.45 -4.85
CA LEU A 22 6.67 -12.01 -4.62
C LEU A 22 6.95 -11.22 -5.92
N GLU A 23 7.88 -11.70 -6.75
CA GLU A 23 8.18 -11.12 -8.07
C GLU A 23 6.98 -11.21 -9.01
N LEU A 24 6.35 -12.39 -9.12
CA LEU A 24 5.16 -12.61 -9.97
C LEU A 24 3.98 -11.73 -9.56
N LYS A 25 3.82 -11.47 -8.26
CA LYS A 25 2.77 -10.57 -7.73
C LYS A 25 3.16 -9.09 -7.83
N GLY A 26 4.36 -8.77 -8.30
CA GLY A 26 4.91 -7.41 -8.35
C GLY A 26 5.05 -6.80 -6.95
N ALA A 27 5.13 -7.61 -5.89
CA ALA A 27 5.16 -7.16 -4.50
C ALA A 27 6.40 -6.32 -4.17
N LEU A 28 7.47 -6.59 -4.90
CA LEU A 28 8.75 -5.88 -4.83
C LEU A 28 8.78 -4.63 -5.72
N GLU A 29 7.75 -4.38 -6.53
CA GLU A 29 7.75 -3.20 -7.41
C GLU A 29 7.33 -1.94 -6.66
N ILE A 30 8.09 -0.87 -6.89
CA ILE A 30 7.79 0.49 -6.41
C ILE A 30 7.44 1.36 -7.63
N PRO A 31 6.32 2.11 -7.60
CA PRO A 31 5.93 2.98 -8.71
C PRO A 31 6.90 4.17 -8.88
N PRO A 32 6.81 4.94 -9.98
CA PRO A 32 7.62 6.15 -10.17
C PRO A 32 7.49 7.12 -8.99
N GLN A 33 8.56 7.85 -8.67
CA GLN A 33 8.63 8.70 -7.47
C GLN A 33 7.47 9.70 -7.38
N ALA A 34 7.10 10.34 -8.49
CA ALA A 34 5.98 11.28 -8.52
C ALA A 34 4.64 10.65 -8.09
N VAL A 35 4.42 9.36 -8.41
CA VAL A 35 3.23 8.62 -7.98
C VAL A 35 3.32 8.30 -6.49
N GLN A 36 4.50 7.90 -6.01
CA GLN A 36 4.69 7.64 -4.58
C GLN A 36 4.39 8.89 -3.74
N ASP A 37 4.96 10.03 -4.14
CA ASP A 37 4.75 11.32 -3.47
C ASP A 37 3.26 11.68 -3.41
N GLU A 38 2.54 11.56 -4.54
CA GLU A 38 1.10 11.82 -4.59
C GLU A 38 0.29 10.91 -3.66
N LEU A 39 0.58 9.61 -3.64
CA LEU A 39 -0.13 8.63 -2.81
C LEU A 39 0.16 8.84 -1.32
N ILE A 40 1.42 9.13 -0.96
CA ILE A 40 1.84 9.40 0.42
C ILE A 40 1.18 10.69 0.93
N ASP A 41 1.19 11.75 0.11
CA ASP A 41 0.54 13.01 0.46
C ASP A 41 -0.96 12.83 0.64
N ALA A 42 -1.61 12.07 -0.25
CA ALA A 42 -3.03 11.74 -0.12
C ALA A 42 -3.33 10.94 1.16
N PHE A 43 -2.50 9.96 1.50
CA PHE A 43 -2.63 9.19 2.73
C PHE A 43 -2.58 10.10 3.97
N PHE A 44 -1.54 10.94 4.10
CA PHE A 44 -1.40 11.81 5.27
C PHE A 44 -2.44 12.93 5.34
N SER A 45 -2.95 13.37 4.20
CA SER A 45 -3.96 14.43 4.15
C SER A 45 -5.37 13.94 4.46
N TRP A 46 -5.72 12.71 4.06
CA TRP A 46 -7.11 12.23 4.09
C TRP A 46 -7.33 11.01 4.98
N VAL A 47 -6.36 10.11 5.08
CA VAL A 47 -6.51 8.84 5.82
C VAL A 47 -5.96 8.97 7.23
N ALA A 48 -4.74 9.49 7.38
CA ALA A 48 -4.08 9.63 8.68
C ALA A 48 -4.90 10.43 9.72
N PRO A 49 -5.69 11.47 9.36
CA PRO A 49 -6.56 12.15 10.33
C PRO A 49 -7.64 11.26 10.94
N VAL A 50 -8.08 10.22 10.23
CA VAL A 50 -9.10 9.26 10.68
C VAL A 50 -8.46 8.01 11.29
N LEU A 51 -7.32 7.57 10.73
CA LEU A 51 -6.61 6.36 11.15
C LEU A 51 -5.11 6.69 11.38
N PRO A 52 -4.75 7.32 12.51
CA PRO A 52 -3.41 7.83 12.78
C PRO A 52 -2.44 6.73 13.25
N VAL A 53 -2.31 5.67 12.46
CA VAL A 53 -1.48 4.50 12.81
C VAL A 53 -0.02 4.69 12.45
N VAL A 54 0.30 5.63 11.55
CA VAL A 54 1.66 5.93 11.09
C VAL A 54 2.08 7.33 11.53
N ASN A 55 3.27 7.46 12.14
CA ASN A 55 3.84 8.76 12.45
C ASN A 55 4.41 9.42 11.18
N GLN A 56 3.77 10.51 10.75
CA GLN A 56 4.15 11.21 9.51
C GLN A 56 5.62 11.68 9.50
N ARG A 57 6.10 12.27 10.59
CA ARG A 57 7.47 12.81 10.63
C ARG A 57 8.50 11.69 10.51
N VAL A 58 8.32 10.61 11.26
CA VAL A 58 9.21 9.45 11.23
C VAL A 58 9.19 8.82 9.84
N PHE A 59 7.99 8.53 9.32
CA PHE A 59 7.85 7.90 8.02
C PHE A 59 8.48 8.73 6.89
N LEU A 60 8.17 10.02 6.80
CA LEU A 60 8.74 10.89 5.76
C LEU A 60 10.25 11.08 5.89
N SER A 61 10.81 10.94 7.10
CA SER A 61 12.26 10.97 7.29
C SER A 61 12.93 9.73 6.70
N MET A 62 12.37 8.54 6.95
CA MET A 62 12.83 7.28 6.39
C MET A 62 12.61 7.22 4.88
N TYR A 63 11.47 7.72 4.39
CA TYR A 63 11.15 7.76 2.97
C TYR A 63 12.19 8.54 2.14
N LYS A 64 12.78 9.58 2.74
CA LYS A 64 13.83 10.39 2.12
C LYS A 64 15.24 9.82 2.33
N ASP A 65 15.39 8.82 3.19
CA ASP A 65 16.66 8.19 3.51
C ASP A 65 16.82 6.88 2.71
N PRO A 66 17.65 6.86 1.65
CA PRO A 66 17.85 5.66 0.84
C PRO A 66 18.57 4.53 1.60
N LEU A 67 19.23 4.82 2.72
CA LEU A 67 19.94 3.84 3.54
C LEU A 67 19.05 3.23 4.64
N ASN A 68 17.96 3.91 4.99
CA ASN A 68 17.01 3.46 5.99
C ASN A 68 15.56 3.70 5.53
N PRO A 69 15.14 3.03 4.43
CA PRO A 69 13.79 3.16 3.91
C PRO A 69 12.74 2.62 4.88
N PRO A 70 11.48 3.06 4.76
CA PRO A 70 10.38 2.45 5.49
C PRO A 70 10.19 1.00 5.06
N SER A 71 9.50 0.21 5.89
CA SER A 71 9.09 -1.16 5.54
C SER A 71 8.35 -1.21 4.20
N LEU A 72 8.73 -2.15 3.34
CA LEU A 72 8.07 -2.34 2.06
C LEU A 72 6.60 -2.74 2.23
N LEU A 73 6.28 -3.56 3.24
CA LEU A 73 4.91 -3.94 3.57
C LEU A 73 4.07 -2.70 3.92
N LEU A 74 4.58 -1.87 4.83
CA LEU A 74 3.90 -0.63 5.22
C LEU A 74 3.78 0.35 4.05
N LEU A 75 4.80 0.42 3.20
CA LEU A 75 4.81 1.28 2.03
C LEU A 75 3.71 0.88 1.03
N GLN A 76 3.57 -0.41 0.71
CA GLN A 76 2.47 -0.91 -0.14
C GLN A 76 1.10 -0.64 0.50
N ALA A 77 0.97 -0.78 1.82
CA ALA A 77 -0.28 -0.49 2.53
C ALA A 77 -0.64 1.02 2.54
N ILE A 78 0.36 1.90 2.62
CA ILE A 78 0.16 3.36 2.46
C ILE A 78 -0.25 3.71 1.04
N PHE A 79 0.36 3.10 0.01
CA PHE A 79 -0.06 3.30 -1.38
C PHE A 79 -1.50 2.82 -1.64
N LEU A 80 -1.90 1.71 -1.02
CA LEU A 80 -3.30 1.24 -1.03
C LEU A 80 -4.25 2.31 -0.48
N ALA A 81 -3.98 2.83 0.71
CA ALA A 81 -4.82 3.82 1.35
C ALA A 81 -4.82 5.16 0.58
N GLY A 82 -3.65 5.61 0.14
CA GLY A 82 -3.47 6.82 -0.66
C GLY A 82 -4.19 6.75 -2.01
N SER A 83 -4.15 5.61 -2.70
CA SER A 83 -4.79 5.47 -4.01
C SER A 83 -6.32 5.54 -3.90
N ARG A 84 -6.90 4.97 -2.83
CA ARG A 84 -8.33 5.13 -2.52
C ARG A 84 -8.68 6.60 -2.28
N ALA A 85 -7.88 7.33 -1.51
CA ALA A 85 -8.11 8.76 -1.24
C ALA A 85 -8.02 9.61 -2.52
N VAL A 86 -7.06 9.33 -3.40
CA VAL A 86 -6.95 9.98 -4.72
C VAL A 86 -8.18 9.69 -5.58
N ARG A 87 -8.68 8.45 -5.61
CA ARG A 87 -9.89 8.07 -6.36
C ARG A 87 -11.13 8.81 -5.86
N GLU A 88 -11.31 8.90 -4.55
CA GLU A 88 -12.44 9.63 -3.93
C GLU A 88 -12.40 11.12 -4.32
N LYS A 89 -11.23 11.76 -4.20
CA LYS A 89 -11.03 13.18 -4.59
C LYS A 89 -11.37 13.44 -6.06
N ASN A 90 -11.17 12.47 -6.93
CA ASN A 90 -11.42 12.57 -8.37
C ASN A 90 -12.80 12.05 -8.78
N HIS A 91 -13.75 11.93 -7.83
CA HIS A 91 -15.12 11.45 -8.05
C HIS A 91 -15.16 10.09 -8.78
N GLY A 92 -14.24 9.19 -8.44
CA GLY A 92 -14.18 7.84 -9.01
C GLY A 92 -13.59 7.77 -10.43
N LYS A 93 -13.11 8.88 -11.00
CA LYS A 93 -12.44 8.85 -12.31
C LYS A 93 -11.06 8.21 -12.19
N GLU A 94 -10.82 7.11 -12.90
CA GLU A 94 -9.50 6.51 -12.99
C GLU A 94 -8.54 7.46 -13.71
N LEU A 95 -7.46 7.87 -13.04
CA LEU A 95 -6.45 8.78 -13.61
C LEU A 95 -5.40 8.04 -14.45
N SER A 96 -5.29 6.71 -14.31
CA SER A 96 -4.39 5.85 -15.07
C SER A 96 -4.65 4.36 -14.77
N PRO A 97 -4.57 3.44 -15.74
CA PRO A 97 -4.57 2.00 -15.47
C PRO A 97 -3.29 1.60 -14.70
N GLY A 98 -3.45 1.08 -13.49
CA GLY A 98 -2.37 0.44 -12.72
C GLY A 98 -1.79 1.27 -11.57
N ALA A 99 -1.27 2.47 -11.84
CA ALA A 99 -0.57 3.28 -10.82
C ALA A 99 -1.48 3.84 -9.71
N HIS A 100 -2.78 4.02 -9.98
CA HIS A 100 -3.77 4.43 -8.97
C HIS A 100 -4.73 3.30 -8.62
N SER A 101 -4.40 2.05 -9.00
CA SER A 101 -5.24 0.90 -8.71
C SER A 101 -4.99 0.42 -7.28
N SER A 102 -5.95 0.67 -6.40
CA SER A 102 -5.91 0.19 -5.01
C SER A 102 -5.76 -1.33 -4.94
N MET A 103 -6.36 -2.07 -5.87
CA MET A 103 -6.27 -3.53 -5.90
C MET A 103 -4.85 -4.04 -6.14
N VAL A 104 -4.03 -3.32 -6.92
CA VAL A 104 -2.63 -3.69 -7.14
C VAL A 104 -1.86 -3.60 -5.82
N TYR A 105 -2.01 -2.49 -5.10
CA TYR A 105 -1.33 -2.30 -3.81
C TYR A 105 -1.82 -3.26 -2.72
N LEU A 106 -3.11 -3.60 -2.71
CA LEU A 106 -3.66 -4.61 -1.82
C LEU A 106 -3.04 -5.99 -2.08
N GLN A 107 -2.95 -6.41 -3.35
CA GLN A 107 -2.34 -7.69 -3.72
C GLN A 107 -0.85 -7.75 -3.33
N ARG A 108 -0.11 -6.66 -3.55
CA ARG A 108 1.30 -6.54 -3.17
C ARG A 108 1.50 -6.60 -1.66
N ALA A 109 0.74 -5.81 -0.89
CA ALA A 109 0.81 -5.81 0.56
C ALA A 109 0.43 -7.19 1.15
N LYS A 110 -0.62 -7.82 0.61
CA LYS A 110 -1.01 -9.17 1.04
C LYS A 110 0.10 -10.20 0.77
N ALA A 111 0.75 -10.13 -0.39
CA ALA A 111 1.85 -11.04 -0.71
C ALA A 111 3.02 -10.91 0.27
N LEU A 112 3.40 -9.68 0.61
CA LEU A 112 4.45 -9.41 1.60
C LEU A 112 4.06 -9.90 3.01
N TYR A 113 2.80 -9.74 3.38
CA TYR A 113 2.27 -10.25 4.64
C TYR A 113 2.28 -11.78 4.69
N ASP A 114 1.77 -12.43 3.64
CA ASP A 114 1.72 -13.90 3.54
C ASP A 114 3.13 -14.53 3.58
N ALA A 115 4.14 -13.84 3.04
CA ALA A 115 5.54 -14.25 3.07
C ALA A 115 6.28 -13.86 4.37
N GLU A 116 5.57 -13.30 5.36
CA GLU A 116 6.16 -12.79 6.61
C GLU A 116 7.39 -11.88 6.38
N PHE A 117 7.33 -11.05 5.33
CA PHE A 117 8.47 -10.25 4.87
C PHE A 117 8.90 -9.20 5.90
N GLU A 118 7.95 -8.68 6.68
CA GLU A 118 8.20 -7.74 7.78
C GLU A 118 8.18 -8.49 9.12
N LYS A 119 9.19 -8.23 9.97
CA LYS A 119 9.31 -8.87 11.30
C LYS A 119 8.93 -7.94 12.45
N ASP A 120 8.86 -6.63 12.23
CA ASP A 120 8.37 -5.70 13.24
C ASP A 120 6.84 -5.80 13.38
N HIS A 121 6.37 -6.31 14.52
CA HIS A 121 4.94 -6.55 14.75
C HIS A 121 4.11 -5.26 14.73
N THR A 122 4.69 -4.12 15.13
CA THR A 122 4.00 -2.83 15.10
C THR A 122 3.69 -2.45 13.65
N THR A 123 4.67 -2.61 12.78
CA THR A 123 4.58 -2.34 11.33
C THR A 123 3.59 -3.29 10.66
N VAL A 124 3.60 -4.57 11.02
CA VAL A 124 2.61 -5.55 10.53
C VAL A 124 1.19 -5.14 10.92
N VAL A 125 0.96 -4.77 12.19
CA VAL A 125 -0.36 -4.33 12.66
C VAL A 125 -0.80 -3.04 11.95
N GLN A 126 0.11 -2.07 11.77
CA GLN A 126 -0.17 -0.84 11.02
C GLN A 126 -0.62 -1.16 9.58
N ALA A 127 0.11 -2.04 8.88
CA ALA A 127 -0.23 -2.43 7.51
C ALA A 127 -1.59 -3.15 7.44
N LEU A 128 -1.86 -4.08 8.36
CA LEU A 128 -3.14 -4.78 8.44
C LEU A 128 -4.30 -3.82 8.69
N LEU A 129 -4.14 -2.84 9.59
CA LEU A 129 -5.19 -1.83 9.84
C LEU A 129 -5.51 -1.02 8.58
N LEU A 130 -4.50 -0.62 7.81
CA LEU A 130 -4.69 0.09 6.54
C LEU A 130 -5.38 -0.78 5.48
N MET A 131 -5.00 -2.06 5.38
CA MET A 131 -5.64 -3.04 4.49
C MET A 131 -7.10 -3.29 4.89
N SER A 132 -7.40 -3.45 6.18
CA SER A 132 -8.76 -3.63 6.68
C SER A 132 -9.63 -2.39 6.50
N TRP A 133 -9.05 -1.19 6.64
CA TRP A 133 -9.75 0.06 6.39
C TRP A 133 -10.20 0.20 4.93
N TYR A 134 -9.38 -0.25 3.97
CA TYR A 134 -9.76 -0.29 2.56
C TYR A 134 -11.03 -1.14 2.33
N TRP A 135 -11.12 -2.31 2.99
CA TRP A 135 -12.21 -3.26 2.80
C TRP A 135 -13.57 -2.73 3.29
N GLN A 136 -13.60 -2.06 4.45
CA GLN A 136 -14.82 -1.45 4.99
C GLN A 136 -15.44 -0.44 4.02
N GLY A 137 -14.60 0.25 3.24
CA GLY A 137 -15.07 1.22 2.27
C GLY A 137 -15.50 0.61 0.92
N THR A 138 -15.17 -0.65 0.61
CA THR A 138 -15.60 -1.34 -0.62
C THR A 138 -16.89 -2.11 -0.44
N GLU A 139 -17.21 -2.56 0.78
CA GLU A 139 -18.48 -3.24 1.09
C GLU A 139 -19.70 -2.30 0.94
N GLY A 140 -19.51 -0.99 1.08
CA GLY A 140 -20.55 0.00 0.81
C GLY A 140 -20.88 0.17 -0.68
N GLU A 141 -19.94 -0.12 -1.59
CA GLU A 141 -20.13 0.02 -3.04
C GLU A 141 -20.89 -1.19 -3.63
N SER A 142 -20.66 -2.40 -3.09
CA SER A 142 -21.33 -3.63 -3.53
C SER A 142 -22.80 -3.72 -3.08
N VAL A 143 -23.19 -3.07 -1.98
CA VAL A 143 -24.60 -2.96 -1.56
C VAL A 143 -25.39 -1.93 -2.37
N GLY A 144 -24.73 -0.93 -2.97
CA GLY A 144 -25.37 0.12 -3.78
C GLY A 144 -25.91 -0.36 -5.13
N LEU A 145 -25.32 -1.41 -5.71
CA LEU A 145 -25.71 -1.96 -7.01
C LEU A 145 -26.92 -2.91 -6.96
N SER A 146 -27.39 -3.28 -5.76
CA SER A 146 -28.59 -4.11 -5.59
C SER A 146 -29.91 -3.30 -5.59
N LYS A 147 -29.88 -1.97 -5.46
CA LYS A 147 -31.10 -1.15 -5.31
C LYS A 147 -31.52 -0.38 -6.56
N ALA A 148 -30.78 -0.48 -7.67
CA ALA A 148 -31.10 0.21 -8.93
C ALA A 148 -31.92 -0.62 -9.93
N GLY A 149 -32.33 -1.84 -9.57
CA GLY A 149 -32.99 -2.80 -10.48
C GLY A 149 -34.47 -3.10 -10.21
N ILE A 150 -35.16 -2.29 -9.41
CA ILE A 150 -36.61 -2.46 -9.17
C ILE A 150 -37.26 -1.09 -8.98
N SER A 151 -37.72 -0.50 -10.08
CA SER A 151 -38.89 0.36 -10.13
C SER A 151 -39.56 0.25 -11.49
#